data_AF-A0A914HBG5-F1
#
_entry.id   AF-A0A914HBG5-F1
#
_cell.length_a   1.000
_cell.length_b   1.000
_cell.length_c   1.000
_cell.angle_alpha   90.00
_cell.angle_beta   90.00
_cell.angle_gamma   90.00
#
_symmetry.space_group_name_H-M   'P 1'
#
loop_
_entity.id
_entity.type
_entity.pdbx_description
1 polymer ?
#
loop_
_entity_poly.entity_id
_entity_poly.type
_entity_poly.pdbx_seq_one_letter_code
_entity_poly.pdbx_strand_id
1 'polypeptide(L)'
;MSFKFFIFSLLLALFNRCAFVFSASPASPLHCYSCSSIDAVRLMAELRDPNWRNWLEKVRMVPRTAKCADPFKIVSALRHGVRSQSCTEGICLKLWFRDHQRGGDGHVWRWCAPNGEGRLREDCTRISRSSQGELELCTCEGNLCNGSMARQIAILLVTFCLHFFVYHFVYIA
;
A
#
# COMPACT_ATOMS: atom_id res chain seq x y z
N MET A 1 8.01 -13.15 -45.20
CA MET A 1 8.04 -12.06 -44.19
C MET A 1 6.66 -11.60 -43.68
N SER A 2 5.52 -12.22 -44.05
CA SER A 2 4.18 -11.70 -43.67
C SER A 2 3.54 -12.29 -42.40
N PHE A 3 3.85 -13.52 -42.00
CA PHE A 3 3.12 -14.18 -40.89
C PHE A 3 3.61 -13.75 -39.50
N LYS A 4 4.94 -13.60 -39.33
CA LYS A 4 5.56 -13.17 -38.05
C LYS A 4 5.14 -11.74 -37.64
N PHE A 5 4.94 -10.84 -38.61
CA PHE A 5 4.47 -9.46 -38.37
C PHE A 5 3.00 -9.41 -37.94
N PHE A 6 2.16 -10.29 -38.47
CA PHE A 6 0.73 -10.35 -38.12
C PHE A 6 0.52 -10.82 -36.67
N ILE A 7 1.31 -11.80 -36.23
CA ILE A 7 1.32 -12.29 -34.85
C ILE A 7 1.80 -11.18 -33.89
N PHE A 8 2.82 -10.41 -34.27
CA PHE A 8 3.31 -9.28 -33.48
C PHE A 8 2.22 -8.23 -33.23
N SER A 9 1.52 -7.78 -34.29
CA SER A 9 0.43 -6.80 -34.15
C SER A 9 -0.76 -7.35 -33.37
N LEU A 10 -1.08 -8.65 -33.51
CA LEU A 10 -2.17 -9.29 -32.76
C LEU A 10 -1.83 -9.42 -31.26
N LEU A 11 -0.59 -9.82 -30.93
CA LEU A 11 -0.12 -9.90 -29.54
C LEU A 11 -0.02 -8.51 -28.90
N LEU A 12 0.45 -7.49 -29.61
CA LEU A 12 0.46 -6.11 -29.11
C LEU A 12 -0.96 -5.60 -28.85
N ALA A 13 -1.90 -5.88 -29.76
CA ALA A 13 -3.31 -5.50 -29.62
C ALA A 13 -4.01 -6.24 -28.48
N LEU A 14 -3.72 -7.53 -28.29
CA LEU A 14 -4.21 -8.32 -27.15
C LEU A 14 -3.59 -7.84 -25.84
N PHE A 15 -2.31 -7.44 -25.83
CA PHE A 15 -1.66 -6.88 -24.64
C PHE A 15 -2.24 -5.51 -24.27
N ASN A 16 -2.52 -4.65 -25.26
CA ASN A 16 -3.17 -3.36 -25.04
C ASN A 16 -4.61 -3.52 -24.53
N ARG A 17 -5.33 -4.55 -25.00
CA ARG A 17 -6.65 -4.92 -24.46
C ARG A 17 -6.56 -5.52 -23.05
N CYS A 18 -5.57 -6.35 -22.75
CA CYS A 18 -5.35 -6.90 -21.40
C CYS A 18 -4.91 -5.83 -20.40
N ALA A 19 -4.13 -4.84 -20.83
CA ALA A 19 -3.75 -3.68 -20.02
C ALA A 19 -4.98 -2.81 -19.68
N PHE A 20 -5.96 -2.72 -20.59
CA PHE A 20 -7.20 -1.97 -20.38
C PHE A 20 -8.24 -2.71 -19.52
N VAL A 21 -8.15 -4.03 -19.40
CA VAL A 21 -9.09 -4.85 -18.59
C VAL A 21 -8.79 -4.76 -17.08
N PHE A 22 -7.68 -4.17 -16.66
CA PHE A 22 -7.36 -4.01 -15.23
C PHE A 22 -8.05 -2.83 -14.54
N SER A 23 -8.75 -1.97 -15.27
CA SER A 23 -9.46 -0.81 -14.72
C SER A 23 -10.97 -1.00 -14.76
N ALA A 24 -11.48 -1.89 -13.90
CA ALA A 24 -12.82 -1.79 -13.29
C ALA A 24 -13.15 -3.13 -12.59
N SER A 25 -12.54 -3.36 -11.43
CA SER A 25 -13.23 -4.22 -10.46
C SER A 25 -14.52 -3.51 -10.09
N PRO A 26 -15.70 -4.18 -10.08
CA PRO A 26 -16.91 -3.58 -9.53
C PRO A 26 -16.57 -3.06 -8.13
N ALA A 27 -17.02 -1.83 -7.85
CA ALA A 27 -16.75 -1.08 -6.63
C ALA A 27 -17.27 -1.84 -5.40
N SER A 28 -16.49 -2.83 -4.97
CA SER A 28 -16.67 -3.48 -3.69
C SER A 28 -16.45 -2.39 -2.64
N PRO A 29 -17.28 -2.31 -1.59
CA PRO A 29 -17.07 -1.31 -0.55
C PRO A 29 -15.63 -1.42 -0.06
N LEU A 30 -14.89 -0.31 -0.12
CA LEU A 30 -13.49 -0.24 0.30
C LEU A 30 -13.38 -0.76 1.74
N HIS A 31 -12.57 -1.79 1.99
CA HIS A 31 -12.39 -2.36 3.32
C HIS A 31 -10.99 -2.06 3.84
N CYS A 32 -10.88 -1.20 4.83
CA CYS A 32 -9.59 -0.90 5.47
C CYS A 32 -9.41 -1.78 6.72
N TYR A 33 -8.16 -2.18 6.95
CA TYR A 33 -7.77 -2.77 8.22
C TYR A 33 -7.33 -1.67 9.18
N SER A 34 -7.91 -1.66 10.38
CA SER A 34 -7.57 -0.71 11.45
C SER A 34 -6.79 -1.44 12.54
N CYS A 35 -5.51 -1.08 12.71
CA CYS A 35 -4.64 -1.61 13.75
C CYS A 35 -3.39 -0.75 13.95
N SER A 36 -2.64 -1.02 15.02
CA SER A 36 -1.33 -0.44 15.23
C SER A 36 -0.35 -1.45 15.81
N SER A 37 0.91 -1.44 15.38
CA SER A 37 2.00 -2.14 16.08
C SER A 37 2.69 -1.24 17.13
N ILE A 38 2.21 0.00 17.25
CA ILE A 38 2.80 1.04 18.10
C ILE A 38 2.13 1.02 19.46
N ASP A 39 2.92 1.26 20.49
CA ASP A 39 2.37 1.66 21.78
C ASP A 39 1.99 3.14 21.72
N ALA A 40 0.72 3.42 21.39
CA ALA A 40 0.22 4.79 21.29
C ALA A 40 0.39 5.57 22.60
N VAL A 41 0.34 4.90 23.77
CA VAL A 41 0.53 5.55 25.07
C VAL A 41 1.98 6.01 25.24
N ARG A 42 2.93 5.14 24.90
CA ARG A 42 4.36 5.48 24.91
C ARG A 42 4.69 6.57 23.88
N LEU A 43 4.15 6.47 22.67
CA LEU A 43 4.36 7.49 21.63
C LEU A 43 3.81 8.86 22.05
N MET A 44 2.62 8.88 22.68
CA MET A 44 2.02 10.12 23.21
C MET A 44 2.87 10.77 24.32
N ALA A 45 3.56 9.98 25.14
CA ALA A 45 4.45 10.51 26.18
C ALA A 45 5.70 11.20 25.59
N GLU A 46 6.13 10.79 24.39
CA GLU A 46 7.32 11.33 23.71
C GLU A 46 6.99 12.55 22.83
N LEU A 47 5.73 12.74 22.44
CA LEU A 47 5.29 13.83 21.57
C LEU A 47 4.99 15.11 22.34
N ARG A 48 5.84 16.13 22.16
CA ARG A 48 5.64 17.46 22.75
C ARG A 48 4.52 18.27 22.08
N ASP A 49 4.27 18.04 20.80
CA ASP A 49 3.32 18.85 20.01
C ASP A 49 1.84 18.54 20.35
N PRO A 50 1.01 19.56 20.67
CA PRO A 50 -0.38 19.38 21.08
C PRO A 50 -1.32 18.99 19.92
N ASN A 51 -1.03 19.38 18.68
CA ASN A 51 -1.83 18.99 17.51
C ASN A 51 -1.65 17.51 17.22
N TRP A 52 -0.43 17.00 17.30
CA TRP A 52 -0.14 15.58 17.18
C TRP A 52 -0.81 14.77 18.29
N ARG A 53 -0.83 15.27 19.52
CA ARG A 53 -1.55 14.62 20.63
C ARG A 53 -3.05 14.52 20.38
N ASN A 54 -3.70 15.61 19.98
CA ASN A 54 -5.14 15.62 19.71
C ASN A 54 -5.52 14.72 18.52
N TRP A 55 -4.66 14.69 17.48
CA TRP A 55 -4.80 13.72 16.40
C TRP A 55 -4.69 12.28 16.94
N LEU A 56 -3.62 11.95 17.67
CA LEU A 56 -3.39 10.62 18.26
C LEU A 56 -4.49 10.16 19.21
N GLU A 57 -5.09 11.05 19.99
CA GLU A 57 -6.22 10.73 20.87
C GLU A 57 -7.46 10.27 20.10
N LYS A 58 -7.65 10.79 18.88
CA LYS A 58 -8.72 10.34 17.97
C LYS A 58 -8.33 9.03 17.29
N VAL A 59 -7.04 8.81 17.02
CA VAL A 59 -6.57 7.63 16.29
C VAL A 59 -6.38 6.39 17.18
N ARG A 60 -6.04 6.55 18.47
CA ARG A 60 -5.71 5.47 19.42
C ARG A 60 -6.77 4.38 19.59
N MET A 61 -7.96 4.57 19.03
CA MET A 61 -9.07 3.61 19.09
C MET A 61 -8.83 2.33 18.25
N VAL A 62 -7.69 2.23 17.55
CA VAL A 62 -7.32 1.04 16.81
C VAL A 62 -6.68 -0.02 17.72
N PRO A 63 -6.94 -1.32 17.48
CA PRO A 63 -6.35 -2.42 18.24
C PRO A 63 -4.83 -2.48 18.06
N ARG A 64 -4.11 -2.65 19.18
CA ARG A 64 -2.66 -2.86 19.17
C ARG A 64 -2.33 -4.34 18.98
N THR A 65 -1.52 -4.66 17.97
CA THR A 65 -1.01 -6.01 17.74
C THR A 65 0.25 -6.01 16.90
N ALA A 66 1.21 -6.88 17.24
CA ALA A 66 2.42 -7.09 16.44
C ALA A 66 2.10 -7.58 15.02
N LYS A 67 0.93 -8.22 14.82
CA LYS A 67 0.48 -8.67 13.49
C LYS A 67 0.01 -7.53 12.57
N CYS A 68 0.00 -6.30 13.06
CA CYS A 68 -0.25 -5.10 12.25
C CYS A 68 0.98 -4.68 11.44
N ALA A 69 2.18 -5.08 11.88
CA ALA A 69 3.44 -4.83 11.19
C ALA A 69 3.50 -5.59 9.85
N ASP A 70 4.47 -5.22 9.02
CA ASP A 70 4.73 -5.91 7.77
C ASP A 70 5.69 -7.10 7.96
N PRO A 71 5.53 -8.19 7.19
CA PRO A 71 4.49 -8.42 6.18
C PRO A 71 3.10 -8.68 6.79
N PHE A 72 2.09 -7.95 6.29
CA PHE A 72 0.72 -8.03 6.81
C PHE A 72 -0.02 -9.28 6.33
N LYS A 73 -0.31 -10.21 7.24
CA LYS A 73 -1.04 -11.46 6.95
C LYS A 73 -2.48 -11.37 7.45
N ILE A 74 -3.44 -11.13 6.54
CA ILE A 74 -4.86 -10.87 6.86
C ILE A 74 -5.45 -11.88 7.87
N VAL A 75 -5.39 -13.18 7.57
CA VAL A 75 -6.02 -14.22 8.41
C VAL A 75 -5.44 -14.24 9.83
N SER A 76 -4.11 -14.06 9.94
CA SER A 76 -3.46 -13.96 11.25
C SER A 76 -3.83 -12.66 11.95
N ALA A 77 -3.76 -11.54 11.24
CA ALA A 77 -4.07 -10.21 11.78
C ALA A 77 -5.49 -10.15 12.37
N LEU A 78 -6.50 -10.64 11.64
CA LEU A 78 -7.89 -10.68 12.11
C LEU A 78 -8.05 -11.51 13.39
N ARG A 79 -7.38 -12.67 13.49
CA ARG A 79 -7.38 -13.50 14.70
C ARG A 79 -6.72 -12.81 15.90
N HIS A 80 -5.82 -11.87 15.65
CA HIS A 80 -5.12 -11.09 16.67
C HIS A 80 -5.74 -9.71 16.90
N GLY A 81 -7.03 -9.57 16.60
CA GLY A 81 -7.84 -8.41 16.99
C GLY A 81 -7.79 -7.23 16.03
N VAL A 82 -7.13 -7.35 14.86
CA VAL A 82 -7.23 -6.31 13.81
C VAL A 82 -8.67 -6.19 13.35
N ARG A 83 -9.16 -4.95 13.25
CA ARG A 83 -10.52 -4.67 12.76
C ARG A 83 -10.49 -4.54 11.25
N SER A 84 -11.42 -5.20 10.57
CA SER A 84 -11.75 -4.90 9.17
C SER A 84 -13.06 -4.14 9.16
N GLN A 85 -13.09 -2.98 8.53
CA GLN A 85 -14.27 -2.12 8.47
C GLN A 85 -14.45 -1.57 7.07
N SER A 86 -15.70 -1.37 6.67
CA SER A 86 -15.98 -0.60 5.45
C SER A 86 -15.54 0.84 5.67
N CYS A 87 -14.88 1.41 4.68
CA CYS A 87 -14.39 2.78 4.66
C CYS A 87 -15.15 3.55 3.57
N THR A 88 -16.48 3.58 3.71
CA THR A 88 -17.38 4.30 2.80
C THR A 88 -17.07 5.80 2.89
N GLU A 89 -16.84 6.45 1.74
CA GLU A 89 -16.44 7.88 1.65
C GLU A 89 -15.09 8.21 2.31
N GLY A 90 -14.28 7.19 2.61
CA GLY A 90 -12.95 7.32 3.22
C GLY A 90 -11.81 6.83 2.34
N ILE A 91 -10.59 6.91 2.88
CA ILE A 91 -9.39 6.34 2.26
C ILE A 91 -8.62 5.53 3.29
N CYS A 92 -8.04 4.40 2.87
CA CYS A 92 -7.17 3.63 3.75
C CYS A 92 -5.85 4.37 3.91
N LEU A 93 -5.38 4.45 5.14
CA LEU A 93 -4.12 5.08 5.48
C LEU A 93 -3.20 4.07 6.16
N LYS A 94 -1.92 4.14 5.80
CA LYS A 94 -0.83 3.42 6.45
C LYS A 94 0.28 4.40 6.81
N LEU A 95 0.54 4.55 8.10
CA LEU A 95 1.73 5.23 8.58
C LEU A 95 2.79 4.17 8.91
N TRP A 96 3.99 4.33 8.37
CA TRP A 96 5.15 3.53 8.73
C TRP A 96 6.20 4.46 9.33
N PHE A 97 6.77 4.08 10.47
CA PHE A 97 7.88 4.82 11.05
C PHE A 97 8.96 3.90 11.59
N ARG A 98 10.20 4.36 11.56
CA ARG A 98 11.34 3.67 12.14
C ARG A 98 12.22 4.65 12.87
N ASP A 99 12.55 4.33 14.11
CA ASP A 99 13.55 5.03 14.90
C ASP A 99 14.92 4.39 14.66
N HIS A 100 15.88 5.18 14.15
CA HIS A 100 17.24 4.69 13.87
C HIS A 100 18.08 4.56 15.14
N GLN A 101 17.76 5.28 16.22
CA GLN A 101 18.54 5.25 17.46
C GLN A 101 18.22 4.06 18.34
N ARG A 102 16.96 3.61 18.34
CA ARG A 102 16.51 2.50 19.19
C ARG A 102 16.76 1.11 18.61
N GLY A 103 17.20 1.03 17.34
CA GLY A 103 17.52 -0.24 16.68
C GLY A 103 16.35 -1.22 16.73
N GLY A 104 15.41 -1.10 15.79
CA GLY A 104 14.24 -1.98 15.74
C GLY A 104 13.56 -2.08 14.38
N ASP A 105 12.62 -3.02 14.30
CA ASP A 105 11.67 -3.13 13.19
C ASP A 105 10.80 -1.87 13.09
N GLY A 106 10.43 -1.50 11.87
CA GLY A 106 9.53 -0.37 11.65
C GLY A 106 8.14 -0.63 12.25
N HIS A 107 7.57 0.40 12.84
CA HIS A 107 6.22 0.37 13.36
C HIS A 107 5.20 0.80 12.30
N VAL A 108 3.99 0.24 12.39
CA VAL A 108 2.92 0.44 11.41
C VAL A 108 1.65 0.85 12.12
N TRP A 109 0.99 1.87 11.58
CA TRP A 109 -0.37 2.26 11.91
C TRP A 109 -1.25 2.13 10.67
N ARG A 110 -2.38 1.45 10.78
CA ARG A 110 -3.39 1.35 9.72
C ARG A 110 -4.74 1.86 10.22
N TRP A 111 -5.43 2.65 9.42
CA TRP A 111 -6.75 3.18 9.75
C TRP A 111 -7.51 3.64 8.50
N CYS A 112 -8.83 3.74 8.62
CA CYS A 112 -9.69 4.42 7.66
C CYS A 112 -9.82 5.89 8.09
N ALA A 113 -9.42 6.83 7.23
CA ALA A 113 -9.69 8.25 7.45
C ALA A 113 -10.84 8.73 6.56
N PRO A 114 -11.67 9.65 7.08
CA PRO A 114 -12.72 10.28 6.27
C PRO A 114 -12.08 11.08 5.13
N ASN A 115 -12.58 10.89 3.91
CA ASN A 115 -12.12 11.56 2.70
C ASN A 115 -13.24 12.45 2.15
N GLY A 116 -13.68 13.40 2.99
CA GLY A 116 -14.96 14.12 2.85
C GLY A 116 -15.25 14.82 1.50
N GLU A 117 -14.25 15.02 0.63
CA GLU A 117 -14.43 15.58 -0.73
C GLU A 117 -13.47 14.94 -1.76
N GLY A 118 -12.86 13.77 -1.48
CA GLY A 118 -11.85 13.20 -2.38
C GLY A 118 -10.53 14.00 -2.45
N ARG A 119 -10.26 14.84 -1.43
CA ARG A 119 -9.02 15.64 -1.35
C ARG A 119 -7.77 14.78 -1.15
N LEU A 120 -7.93 13.59 -0.57
CA LEU A 120 -6.84 12.63 -0.39
C LEU A 120 -6.76 11.74 -1.62
N ARG A 121 -5.65 11.86 -2.38
CA ARG A 121 -5.29 10.97 -3.49
C ARG A 121 -4.48 9.79 -2.98
N GLU A 122 -4.50 8.66 -3.69
CA GLU A 122 -3.58 7.55 -3.43
C GLU A 122 -2.13 7.99 -3.68
N ASP A 123 -1.34 8.06 -2.61
CA ASP A 123 0.08 8.41 -2.68
C ASP A 123 0.82 7.91 -1.42
N CYS A 124 2.12 7.69 -1.56
CA CYS A 124 3.01 7.40 -0.43
C CYS A 124 4.03 8.53 -0.31
N THR A 125 3.81 9.44 0.64
CA THR A 125 4.73 10.54 0.91
C THR A 125 5.68 10.16 2.05
N ARG A 126 6.99 10.22 1.76
CA ARG A 126 8.03 10.12 2.79
C ARG A 126 8.25 11.49 3.41
N ILE A 127 7.76 11.68 4.63
CA ILE A 127 7.72 12.99 5.30
C ILE A 127 9.07 13.34 5.94
N SER A 128 9.84 12.36 6.38
CA SER A 128 11.13 12.63 7.04
C SER A 128 12.12 11.50 6.85
N ARG A 129 13.35 11.88 6.51
CA ARG A 129 14.55 11.04 6.51
C ARG A 129 15.63 11.78 7.29
N SER A 130 15.48 11.77 8.61
CA SER A 130 16.49 12.34 9.49
C SER A 130 17.47 11.25 9.92
N SER A 131 18.64 11.62 10.41
CA SER A 131 19.56 10.68 11.07
C SER A 131 18.95 10.00 12.30
N GLN A 132 17.81 10.49 12.79
CA GLN A 132 17.11 9.99 13.97
C GLN A 132 15.98 9.02 13.62
N GLY A 133 15.42 9.09 12.40
CA GLY A 133 14.30 8.22 12.02
C GLY A 133 13.71 8.49 10.65
N GLU A 134 12.91 7.53 10.19
CA GLU A 134 12.18 7.54 8.92
C GLU A 134 10.67 7.53 9.18
N LEU A 135 9.93 8.36 8.43
CA LEU A 135 8.47 8.44 8.48
C LEU A 135 7.89 8.43 7.07
N GLU A 136 6.95 7.53 6.82
CA GLU A 136 6.26 7.36 5.55
C GLU A 136 4.75 7.26 5.77
N LEU A 137 3.98 8.06 5.03
CA LEU A 137 2.52 8.08 5.08
C LEU A 137 1.99 7.67 3.70
N CYS A 138 1.22 6.59 3.65
CA CYS A 138 0.54 6.12 2.46
C CYS A 138 -0.97 6.26 2.59
N THR A 139 -1.61 6.88 1.62
CA THR A 139 -3.04 6.83 1.33
C THR A 139 -3.28 5.84 0.20
N CYS A 140 -4.25 4.93 0.34
CA CYS A 140 -4.54 3.92 -0.68
C CYS A 140 -6.04 3.64 -0.81
N GLU A 141 -6.48 3.38 -2.03
CA GLU A 141 -7.82 2.86 -2.34
C GLU A 141 -7.90 1.32 -2.27
N GLY A 142 -6.82 0.67 -1.80
CA GLY A 142 -6.72 -0.77 -1.64
C GLY A 142 -6.62 -1.20 -0.18
N ASN A 143 -7.28 -2.31 0.15
CA ASN A 143 -7.42 -2.85 1.51
C ASN A 143 -6.08 -3.02 2.27
N LEU A 144 -5.00 -3.34 1.56
CA LEU A 144 -3.71 -3.66 2.16
C LEU A 144 -2.78 -2.46 2.33
N CYS A 145 -3.01 -1.36 1.62
CA CYS A 145 -2.15 -0.17 1.57
C CYS A 145 -0.64 -0.46 1.69
N ASN A 146 -0.19 -1.54 1.07
CA ASN A 146 1.18 -2.02 1.14
C ASN A 146 1.87 -1.53 -0.12
N GLY A 147 2.24 -0.25 -0.13
CA GLY A 147 3.17 0.36 -1.08
C GLY A 147 2.99 -0.06 -2.53
N SER A 148 2.43 0.86 -3.32
CA SER A 148 2.47 0.93 -4.79
C SER A 148 3.75 0.34 -5.45
N MET A 149 4.91 0.43 -4.79
CA MET A 149 6.21 -0.11 -5.24
C MET A 149 6.22 -1.61 -5.58
N ALA A 150 5.64 -2.50 -4.76
CA ALA A 150 5.69 -3.94 -5.06
C ALA A 150 4.87 -4.29 -6.30
N ARG A 151 3.76 -3.56 -6.51
CA ARG A 151 2.86 -3.73 -7.66
C ARG A 151 3.51 -3.18 -8.93
N GLN A 152 4.16 -2.01 -8.85
CA GLN A 152 4.89 -1.43 -9.98
C GLN A 152 6.10 -2.26 -10.39
N ILE A 153 6.88 -2.78 -9.43
CA ILE A 153 8.03 -3.65 -9.72
C ILE A 153 7.55 -4.98 -10.34
N ALA A 154 6.49 -5.59 -9.83
CA ALA A 154 5.93 -6.81 -10.40
C ALA A 154 5.44 -6.58 -11.84
N ILE A 155 4.76 -5.46 -12.10
CA ILE A 155 4.31 -5.11 -13.45
C ILE A 155 5.51 -4.93 -14.38
N LEU A 156 6.52 -4.15 -13.99
CA LEU A 156 7.74 -3.92 -14.78
C LEU A 156 8.51 -5.21 -15.08
N LEU A 157 8.63 -6.11 -14.09
CA LEU A 157 9.28 -7.40 -14.28
C LEU A 157 8.50 -8.29 -15.25
N VAL A 158 7.17 -8.32 -15.15
CA VAL A 158 6.32 -9.08 -16.08
C VAL A 158 6.43 -8.52 -17.50
N THR A 159 6.39 -7.20 -17.69
CA THR A 159 6.59 -6.60 -19.03
C THR A 159 7.97 -6.87 -19.59
N PHE A 160 9.02 -6.78 -18.76
CA PHE A 160 10.39 -7.06 -19.18
C PHE A 160 10.56 -8.53 -19.61
N CYS A 161 10.05 -9.47 -18.81
CA CYS A 161 10.10 -10.91 -19.13
C CYS A 161 9.34 -11.24 -20.41
N LEU A 162 8.16 -10.67 -20.62
CA LEU A 162 7.38 -10.86 -21.84
C LEU A 162 8.09 -10.28 -23.07
N HIS A 163 8.71 -9.10 -22.94
CA HIS A 163 9.46 -8.50 -24.03
C HIS A 163 10.67 -9.36 -24.44
N PHE A 164 11.41 -9.90 -23.46
CA PHE A 164 12.53 -10.80 -23.70
C PHE A 164 12.09 -12.12 -24.36
N PHE A 165 11.00 -12.71 -23.88
CA PHE A 165 10.47 -13.97 -24.42
C PHE A 165 10.01 -13.82 -25.88
N VAL A 166 9.33 -12.72 -26.20
CA VAL A 166 8.90 -12.40 -27.57
C VAL A 166 10.10 -12.11 -28.47
N TYR A 167 11.09 -11.33 -28.01
CA TYR A 167 12.29 -11.02 -28.79
C TYR A 167 13.06 -12.30 -29.15
N HIS A 168 13.29 -13.18 -28.17
CA HIS A 168 13.99 -14.44 -28.41
C HIS A 168 13.25 -15.34 -29.40
N PHE A 169 11.93 -15.46 -29.29
CA PHE A 169 11.13 -16.34 -30.16
C PHE A 169 10.98 -15.81 -31.59
N VAL A 170 11.06 -14.48 -31.80
CA VAL A 170 10.86 -13.88 -33.12
C VAL A 170 12.18 -13.74 -33.89
N TYR A 171 13.27 -13.38 -33.20
CA TYR A 171 14.53 -12.96 -33.82
C TYR A 171 15.66 -13.99 -33.72
N ILE A 172 15.63 -14.88 -32.73
CA ILE A 172 16.71 -15.87 -32.51
C ILE A 172 16.25 -17.28 -32.93
N ALA A 173 14.95 -17.58 -32.88
CA ALA A 173 14.35 -18.82 -33.39
C ALA A 173 13.73 -18.67 -34.79
#